data_AF-A0A2E0D4A0-F1
#
_entry.id   AF-A0A2E0D4A0-F1
#
_cell.length_a   1.000
_cell.length_b   1.000
_cell.length_c   1.000
_cell.angle_alpha   90.00
_cell.angle_beta   90.00
_cell.angle_gamma   90.00
#
_symmetry.space_group_name_H-M   'P 1'
#
loop_
_entity.id
_entity.type
_entity.pdbx_description
1 polymer ?
#
loop_
_entity_poly.entity_id
_entity_poly.type
_entity_poly.pdbx_seq_one_letter_code
_entity_poly.pdbx_strand_id
1 'polypeptide(L)'
;MILKTLFSIALFFTGGHVIDTKLGLHHYSDKDYEEIFYLKNKASISKNCVRHSEHEDIKKMRRSKTDGGSETIYKITKNEEKDSSKETSVEKISS
;
A
#
# COMPACT_ATOMS: atom_id res chain seq x y z
N MET A 1 6.71 18.83 12.07
CA MET A 1 8.08 18.25 11.89
C MET A 1 8.13 16.80 12.35
N ILE A 2 7.72 16.48 13.58
CA ILE A 2 7.69 15.09 14.12
C ILE A 2 7.08 14.04 13.17
N LEU A 3 5.94 14.31 12.55
CA LEU A 3 5.28 13.33 11.68
C LEU A 3 6.14 12.94 10.46
N LYS A 4 6.71 13.94 9.78
CA LYS A 4 7.62 13.73 8.65
C LYS A 4 8.87 12.95 9.08
N THR A 5 9.41 13.24 10.27
CA THR A 5 10.57 12.50 10.81
C THR A 5 10.22 11.03 11.10
N LEU A 6 9.06 10.75 11.71
CA LEU A 6 8.60 9.37 11.94
C LEU A 6 8.42 8.61 10.63
N PHE A 7 7.84 9.26 9.61
CA PHE A 7 7.73 8.69 8.28
C PHE A 7 9.10 8.42 7.64
N SER A 8 10.02 9.38 7.68
CA SER A 8 11.38 9.20 7.15
C SER A 8 12.12 8.03 7.81
N ILE A 9 11.97 7.86 9.13
CA ILE A 9 12.54 6.72 9.85
C ILE A 9 11.89 5.41 9.37
N ALA A 10 10.57 5.37 9.30
CA ALA A 10 9.86 4.18 8.81
C ALA A 10 10.27 3.81 7.38
N LEU A 11 10.32 4.80 6.48
CA LEU A 11 10.75 4.63 5.09
C LEU A 11 12.20 4.15 5.00
N PHE A 12 13.11 4.65 5.83
CA PHE A 12 14.50 4.21 5.86
C PHE A 12 14.63 2.71 6.21
N PHE A 13 13.83 2.22 7.15
CA PHE A 13 13.88 0.81 7.56
C PHE A 13 13.11 -0.14 6.64
N THR A 14 11.97 0.28 6.09
CA THR A 14 11.12 -0.59 5.26
C THR A 14 11.42 -0.45 3.78
N GLY A 15 12.00 0.67 3.33
CA GLY A 15 12.21 0.98 1.92
C GLY A 15 10.91 0.95 1.12
N GLY A 16 9.79 1.41 1.68
CA GLY A 16 8.49 1.42 0.99
C GLY A 16 7.80 0.07 0.91
N HIS A 17 8.31 -0.95 1.61
CA HIS A 17 7.69 -2.27 1.65
C HIS A 17 6.55 -2.36 2.68
N VAL A 18 5.51 -3.10 2.32
CA VAL A 18 4.38 -3.45 3.16
C VAL A 18 4.18 -4.96 3.11
N ILE A 19 3.97 -5.57 4.27
CA ILE A 19 3.65 -7.00 4.38
C ILE A 19 2.16 -7.13 4.68
N ASP A 20 1.47 -7.93 3.88
CA ASP A 20 0.03 -8.14 4.02
C ASP A 20 -0.29 -9.32 4.97
N THR A 21 -1.58 -9.50 5.27
CA THR A 21 -2.07 -10.60 6.13
C THR A 21 -1.79 -12.00 5.59
N LYS A 22 -1.46 -12.14 4.30
CA LYS A 22 -1.09 -13.40 3.64
C LYS A 22 0.43 -13.58 3.55
N LEU A 23 1.21 -12.74 4.24
CA LEU A 23 2.67 -12.69 4.18
C LEU A 23 3.22 -12.32 2.79
N GLY A 24 2.38 -11.73 1.94
CA GLY A 24 2.79 -11.13 0.68
C GLY A 24 3.62 -9.89 0.92
N LEU A 25 4.71 -9.74 0.17
CA LEU A 25 5.58 -8.58 0.21
C LEU A 25 5.23 -7.65 -0.95
N HIS A 26 4.81 -6.44 -0.64
CA HIS A 26 4.41 -5.42 -1.61
C HIS A 26 5.36 -4.23 -1.50
N HIS A 27 5.67 -3.59 -2.62
CA HIS A 27 6.53 -2.40 -2.65
C HIS A 27 5.79 -1.27 -3.36
N TYR A 28 5.75 -0.10 -2.74
CA TYR A 28 5.11 1.09 -3.27
C TYR A 28 6.13 2.21 -3.42
N SER A 29 5.85 3.17 -4.31
CA SER A 29 6.65 4.39 -4.40
C SER A 29 6.67 5.12 -3.06
N ASP A 30 7.70 5.92 -2.77
CA ASP A 30 7.81 6.66 -1.51
C ASP A 30 6.55 7.49 -1.21
N LYS A 31 5.96 8.11 -2.24
CA LYS A 31 4.73 8.90 -2.14
C LYS A 31 3.51 8.03 -1.81
N ASP A 32 3.36 6.90 -2.49
CA ASP A 32 2.24 5.99 -2.23
C ASP A 32 2.37 5.31 -0.87
N TYR A 33 3.60 4.96 -0.47
CA TYR A 33 3.91 4.43 0.85
C TYR A 33 3.61 5.45 1.95
N GLU A 34 3.89 6.75 1.75
CA GLU A 34 3.51 7.82 2.67
C GLU A 34 2.00 7.84 2.93
N GLU A 35 1.20 7.75 1.87
CA GLU A 35 -0.26 7.71 1.99
C GLU A 35 -0.75 6.44 2.72
N ILE A 36 -0.14 5.29 2.45
CA ILE A 36 -0.44 4.02 3.16
C ILE A 36 -0.04 4.11 4.64
N PHE A 37 1.09 4.73 4.94
CA PHE A 37 1.58 4.93 6.30
C PHE A 37 0.60 5.76 7.13
N TYR A 38 0.10 6.86 6.57
CA TYR A 38 -0.87 7.75 7.21
C TYR A 38 -2.33 7.32 7.10
N LEU A 39 -2.62 6.23 6.38
CA LEU A 39 -3.97 5.69 6.24
C LEU A 39 -4.62 5.49 7.62
N LYS A 40 -5.89 5.90 7.76
CA LYS A 40 -6.67 5.71 9.00
C LYS A 40 -7.01 4.23 9.19
N ASN A 41 -7.22 3.83 10.44
CA ASN A 41 -7.68 2.48 10.75
C ASN A 41 -9.02 2.18 10.05
N LYS A 42 -9.16 0.99 9.46
CA LYS A 42 -10.31 0.50 8.68
C LYS A 42 -10.56 1.25 7.36
N ALA A 43 -9.74 2.24 7.01
CA ALA A 43 -9.80 2.90 5.71
C ALA A 43 -9.09 2.07 4.64
N SER A 44 -9.49 2.31 3.39
CA SER A 44 -8.90 1.70 2.21
C SER A 44 -8.38 2.77 1.25
N ILE A 45 -7.35 2.42 0.50
CA ILE A 45 -6.82 3.22 -0.60
C ILE A 45 -6.37 2.28 -1.71
N SER A 46 -6.43 2.72 -2.96
CA SER A 46 -5.95 1.92 -4.09
C SER A 46 -4.67 2.54 -4.65
N LYS A 47 -3.57 1.79 -4.67
CA LYS A 47 -2.25 2.26 -5.12
C LYS A 47 -1.62 1.30 -6.11
N ASN A 48 -0.68 1.81 -6.90
CA ASN A 48 0.08 0.99 -7.83
C ASN A 48 1.23 0.32 -7.07
N CYS A 49 1.22 -1.01 -7.01
CA CYS A 49 2.34 -1.76 -6.46
C CYS A 49 3.47 -1.81 -7.50
N VAL A 50 4.63 -1.25 -7.14
CA VAL A 50 5.81 -1.22 -8.01
C VAL A 50 6.35 -2.63 -8.22
N ARG A 51 6.33 -3.47 -7.18
CA ARG A 51 6.84 -4.84 -7.26
C ARG A 51 6.03 -5.72 -8.21
N HIS A 52 4.71 -5.61 -8.17
CA HIS A 52 3.81 -6.45 -8.95
C HIS A 52 3.34 -5.77 -10.25
N SER A 53 3.65 -4.49 -10.44
CA SER A 53 3.22 -3.69 -11.60
C SER A 53 1.70 -3.70 -11.82
N GLU A 54 0.92 -3.72 -10.74
CA GLU A 54 -0.54 -3.81 -10.78
C GLU A 54 -1.18 -2.86 -9.76
N HIS A 55 -2.46 -2.56 -9.99
CA HIS A 55 -3.24 -1.78 -9.04
C HIS A 55 -3.74 -2.66 -7.89
N GLU A 56 -3.45 -2.25 -6.66
CA GLU A 56 -3.80 -2.99 -5.46
C GLU A 56 -4.67 -2.12 -4.54
N ASP A 57 -5.72 -2.72 -3.98
CA ASP A 57 -6.52 -2.14 -2.91
C ASP A 57 -5.92 -2.51 -1.56
N ILE A 58 -5.48 -1.51 -0.81
CA ILE A 58 -4.87 -1.63 0.50
C ILE A 58 -5.87 -1.20 1.56
N LYS A 59 -6.18 -2.11 2.51
CA LYS A 59 -6.96 -1.81 3.70
C LYS A 59 -6.09 -1.93 4.95
N LYS A 60 -5.96 -0.84 5.70
CA LYS A 60 -5.23 -0.83 6.98
C LYS A 60 -6.17 -1.18 8.12
N MET A 61 -5.75 -2.09 8.99
CA MET A 61 -6.52 -2.49 10.17
C MET A 61 -5.61 -2.54 11.38
N ARG A 62 -6.18 -2.27 12.55
CA ARG A 62 -5.55 -2.57 13.84
C ARG A 62 -6.31 -3.72 14.49
N ARG A 63 -5.59 -4.78 14.86
CA ARG A 63 -6.14 -5.89 15.65
C ARG A 63 -5.53 -5.87 17.04
N SER A 64 -6.37 -6.15 18.04
CA SER A 64 -5.92 -6.39 19.40
C SER A 64 -5.21 -7.74 19.46
N LYS A 65 -4.11 -7.78 20.18
CA LYS A 65 -3.41 -9.02 20.51
C LYS A 65 -3.92 -9.54 21.85
N THR A 66 -3.80 -10.84 22.06
CA THR A 66 -4.14 -11.51 23.32
C THR A 66 -3.25 -11.07 24.48
N ASP A 67 -2.06 -10.54 24.21
CA ASP A 67 -1.11 -9.99 25.18
C ASP A 67 -1.41 -8.53 25.59
N GLY A 68 -2.55 -7.96 25.16
CA GLY A 68 -2.93 -6.58 25.45
C GLY A 68 -2.34 -5.55 24.49
N GLY A 69 -1.53 -5.96 23.50
CA GLY A 69 -1.01 -5.10 22.45
C GLY A 69 -2.01 -4.81 21.33
N SER A 70 -1.62 -3.93 20.41
CA SER A 70 -2.29 -3.76 19.11
C SER A 70 -1.28 -3.84 17.99
N GLU A 71 -1.60 -4.51 16.90
CA GLU A 71 -0.77 -4.54 15.70
C GLU A 71 -1.51 -3.94 14.50
N THR A 72 -0.74 -3.27 13.65
CA THR A 72 -1.21 -2.84 12.34
C THR A 72 -1.02 -3.99 11.36
N ILE A 73 -2.09 -4.34 10.66
CA ILE A 73 -2.10 -5.32 9.58
C ILE A 73 -2.65 -4.68 8.32
N TYR A 74 -2.21 -5.17 7.17
CA TYR A 74 -2.68 -4.73 5.86
C TYR A 74 -3.36 -5.89 5.15
N LYS A 75 -4.57 -5.70 4.67
CA LYS A 75 -5.19 -6.62 3.70
C LYS A 75 -5.01 -5.99 2.32
N ILE A 76 -4.36 -6.73 1.43
CA ILE A 76 -4.07 -6.27 0.08
C ILE A 76 -4.78 -7.20 -0.92
N THR A 77 -5.45 -6.62 -1.90
CA THR A 77 -6.12 -7.36 -2.99
C THR A 77 -5.81 -6.70 -4.32
N LYS A 78 -5.56 -7.51 -5.35
CA LYS A 78 -5.45 -7.02 -6.72
C LYS A 78 -6.76 -6.41 -7.18
N ASN A 79 -6.68 -5.27 -7.87
CA ASN A 79 -7.82 -4.55 -8.44
C ASN A 79 -7.82 -4.73 -9.96
N GLU A 80 -8.51 -5.76 -10.45
CA GLU A 80 -8.51 -6.15 -11.86
C GLU A 80 -9.20 -5.12 -12.78
N GLU A 81 -10.13 -4.31 -12.25
CA GLU A 81 -10.88 -3.32 -13.04
C GLU A 81 -10.00 -2.15 -13.50
N LYS A 82 -9.01 -1.74 -12.70
CA LYS A 82 -8.15 -0.57 -13.00
C LYS A 82 -6.99 -0.87 -13.93
N ASP A 83 -6.56 -2.11 -14.05
CA ASP A 83 -5.46 -2.49 -14.95
C ASP A 83 -5.95 -2.46 -16.43
N SER A 84 -7.20 -2.89 -16.69
CA SER A 84 -7.82 -2.83 -18.03
C SER A 84 -7.97 -1.43 -18.63
N SER A 85 -8.05 -0.41 -17.76
CA SER A 85 -8.21 1.00 -18.16
C SER A 85 -6.90 1.60 -18.69
N LYS A 86 -5.74 1.06 -18.28
CA LYS A 86 -4.43 1.54 -18.72
C LYS A 86 -4.03 0.93 -20.07
N GLU A 87 -4.33 -0.35 -20.32
CA GLU A 87 -4.09 -0.97 -21.64
C GLU A 87 -4.83 -0.26 -22.77
N THR A 88 -6.10 0.11 -22.55
CA THR A 88 -6.92 0.82 -23.55
C THR A 88 -6.38 2.23 -23.90
N SER A 89 -5.55 2.82 -23.03
CA SER A 89 -5.01 4.18 -23.22
C SER A 89 -3.68 4.19 -23.99
N VAL A 90 -2.91 3.10 -23.95
CA VAL A 90 -1.62 3.00 -24.65
C VAL A 90 -1.84 2.71 -26.14
N GLU A 91 -2.88 1.94 -26.49
CA GLU A 91 -3.17 1.57 -27.89
C GLU A 91 -3.67 2.76 -28.72
N LYS A 92 -4.31 3.77 -28.10
CA LYS A 92 -4.82 4.97 -28.79
C LYS A 92 -3.78 6.05 -29.10
N ILE A 93 -2.55 5.94 -28.58
CA ILE A 93 -1.48 6.92 -28.84
C ILE A 93 -0.56 6.44 -29.99
N SER A 94 -0.71 5.19 -30.43
CA SER A 94 0.13 4.58 -31.48
C SER A 94 -0.60 4.30 -32.81
N SER A 95 -1.81 4.85 -33.02
CA SER A 95 -2.54 4.73 -34.30
C SER A 95 -2.60 6.05 -35.05
#